data_AF-A0A0C9YT68-F1
#
_entry.id   AF-A0A0C9YT68-F1
#
_cell.length_a   1.000
_cell.length_b   1.000
_cell.length_c   1.000
_cell.angle_alpha   90.00
_cell.angle_beta   90.00
_cell.angle_gamma   90.00
#
_symmetry.space_group_name_H-M   'P 1'
#
loop_
_entity.id
_entity.type
_entity.pdbx_description
1 polymer ?
#
loop_
_entity_poly.entity_id
_entity_poly.type
_entity_poly.pdbx_seq_one_letter_code
_entity_poly.pdbx_strand_id
1 'polypeptide(L)'
;MPNRLRPSKNAIIYSMIDEEPFVGIPPTKPVTVPVLLFPRDSVNEPPTLSMEKVGEDIYVMRARGYKLQDQDGRLVASMDGEAQRWCIQYAERNDAYVVAKENDRNVGWVAPVEGDERQIHIKTLIMGPSEPPFYPSNQLFRFRYPRD
;
A
#
# COMPACT_ATOMS: atom_id res chain seq x y z
N MET A 1 -0.96 33.89 43.95
CA MET A 1 0.07 33.06 43.27
C MET A 1 -0.49 32.65 41.92
N PRO A 2 0.27 32.74 40.80
CA PRO A 2 -0.25 32.29 39.51
C PRO A 2 -0.52 30.78 39.55
N ASN A 3 -1.66 30.38 38.99
CA ASN A 3 -2.07 28.98 38.93
C ASN A 3 -1.07 28.23 38.01
N ARG A 4 -0.24 27.36 38.59
CA ARG A 4 0.78 26.64 37.81
C ARG A 4 0.09 25.56 36.98
N LEU A 5 0.32 25.58 35.66
CA LEU A 5 -0.13 24.53 34.76
C LEU A 5 0.40 23.16 35.23
N ARG A 6 -0.46 22.14 35.23
CA ARG A 6 -0.09 20.76 35.54
C ARG A 6 0.26 20.04 34.24
N PRO A 7 1.33 19.23 34.17
CA PRO A 7 1.59 18.37 33.03
C PRO A 7 0.39 17.45 32.77
N SER A 8 -0.05 17.36 31.52
CA SER A 8 -1.14 16.49 31.11
C SER A 8 -0.85 15.92 29.72
N LYS A 9 -1.17 14.64 29.51
CA LYS A 9 -1.11 14.00 28.19
C LYS A 9 -2.31 14.36 27.30
N ASN A 10 -3.38 14.89 27.90
CA ASN A 10 -4.68 15.09 27.26
C ASN A 10 -5.29 16.45 27.66
N ALA A 11 -4.50 17.53 27.60
CA ALA A 11 -5.04 18.85 27.87
C ALA A 11 -5.99 19.30 26.75
N ILE A 12 -7.17 19.78 27.11
CA ILE A 12 -8.10 20.43 26.18
C ILE A 12 -7.80 21.92 26.20
N ILE A 13 -7.63 22.50 25.01
CA ILE A 13 -7.30 23.91 24.83
C ILE A 13 -8.42 24.53 24.03
N TYR A 14 -8.94 25.66 24.48
CA TYR A 14 -9.92 26.48 23.77
C TYR A 14 -9.39 27.92 23.68
N SER A 15 -9.84 28.65 22.67
CA SER A 15 -9.56 30.08 22.50
C SER A 15 -10.59 30.90 23.28
N MET A 16 -10.22 32.09 23.77
CA MET A 16 -11.15 32.99 24.48
C MET A 16 -11.87 33.97 23.53
N ILE A 17 -11.87 33.71 22.22
CA ILE A 17 -12.68 34.47 21.25
C ILE A 17 -14.14 34.00 21.30
N ASP A 18 -15.04 34.72 20.63
CA ASP A 18 -16.47 34.40 20.60
C ASP A 18 -16.72 32.91 20.33
N GLU A 19 -17.63 32.32 21.11
CA GLU A 19 -18.00 30.89 21.11
C GLU A 19 -16.92 29.89 21.59
N GLU A 20 -15.79 30.39 22.11
CA GLU A 20 -14.72 29.60 22.73
C GLU A 20 -14.25 28.36 21.92
N PRO A 21 -13.81 28.52 20.65
CA PRO A 21 -13.52 27.37 19.80
C PRO A 21 -12.33 26.55 20.31
N PHE A 22 -12.40 25.23 20.13
CA PHE A 22 -11.31 24.31 20.47
C PHE A 22 -10.07 24.52 19.60
N VAL A 23 -8.90 24.37 20.22
CA VAL A 23 -7.58 24.39 19.57
C VAL A 23 -7.12 22.95 19.35
N GLY A 24 -6.92 22.55 18.11
CA GLY A 24 -6.46 21.21 17.71
C GLY A 24 -5.94 21.17 16.27
N ILE A 25 -5.42 20.03 15.84
CA ILE A 25 -5.05 19.79 14.43
C ILE A 25 -6.27 19.26 13.65
N PRO A 26 -6.42 19.60 12.35
CA PRO A 26 -7.35 18.91 11.47
C PRO A 26 -6.99 17.42 11.41
N PRO A 27 -7.96 16.52 11.58
CA PRO A 27 -7.68 15.09 11.77
C PRO A 27 -7.20 14.35 10.51
N THR A 28 -7.04 15.01 9.36
CA THR A 28 -6.93 14.32 8.07
C THR A 28 -5.50 13.92 7.72
N LYS A 29 -5.06 12.78 8.28
CA LYS A 29 -4.28 11.85 7.45
C LYS A 29 -5.23 11.36 6.35
N PRO A 30 -4.85 11.39 5.05
CA PRO A 30 -5.69 10.79 4.03
C PRO A 30 -5.90 9.33 4.42
N VAL A 31 -7.16 8.94 4.54
CA VAL A 31 -7.56 7.56 4.90
C VAL A 31 -6.97 6.60 3.89
N THR A 32 -6.92 7.01 2.63
CA THR A 32 -6.47 6.21 1.51
C THR A 32 -5.54 7.01 0.61
N VAL A 33 -4.45 6.38 0.16
CA VAL A 33 -3.48 6.96 -0.77
C VAL A 33 -3.19 5.97 -1.91
N PRO A 34 -2.90 6.44 -3.14
CA PRO A 34 -2.58 5.55 -4.25
C PRO A 34 -1.20 4.90 -4.08
N VAL A 35 -1.06 3.64 -4.51
CA VAL A 35 0.26 2.99 -4.62
C VAL A 35 0.83 3.23 -6.01
N LEU A 36 1.97 3.93 -6.06
CA LEU A 36 2.56 4.45 -7.29
C LEU A 36 3.90 3.79 -7.62
N LEU A 37 4.20 3.70 -8.91
CA LEU A 37 5.53 3.47 -9.44
C LEU A 37 6.37 4.75 -9.34
N PHE A 38 7.55 4.63 -8.73
CA PHE A 38 8.52 5.72 -8.65
C PHE A 38 9.69 5.45 -9.60
N PRO A 39 10.05 6.38 -10.50
CA PRO A 39 11.33 6.34 -11.19
C PRO A 39 12.47 6.23 -10.18
N ARG A 40 13.49 5.42 -10.47
CA ARG A 40 14.61 5.18 -9.55
C ARG A 40 15.32 6.47 -9.11
N ASP A 41 15.40 7.44 -10.02
CA ASP A 41 16.07 8.72 -9.78
C ASP A 41 15.16 9.77 -9.11
N SER A 42 13.90 9.43 -8.82
CA SER A 42 12.93 10.35 -8.21
C SER A 42 12.85 10.26 -6.68
N VAL A 43 13.54 9.28 -6.08
CA VAL A 43 13.51 9.02 -4.64
C VAL A 43 14.92 8.76 -4.13
N ASN A 44 15.26 9.30 -2.96
CA ASN A 44 16.58 9.09 -2.35
C ASN A 44 16.78 7.65 -1.85
N GLU A 45 15.69 7.01 -1.44
CA GLU A 45 15.67 5.62 -0.96
C GLU A 45 14.48 4.87 -1.59
N PRO A 46 14.65 3.59 -1.95
CA PRO A 46 13.54 2.78 -2.44
C PRO A 46 12.40 2.69 -1.39
N PRO A 47 11.13 2.92 -1.79
CA PRO A 47 10.00 2.67 -0.90
C PRO A 47 9.98 1.20 -0.46
N THR A 48 9.81 0.97 0.84
CA THR A 48 9.71 -0.37 1.42
C THR A 48 8.28 -0.72 1.78
N LEU A 49 7.96 -2.01 1.68
CA LEU A 49 6.69 -2.59 2.13
C LEU A 49 7.00 -3.59 3.24
N SER A 50 6.18 -3.61 4.29
CA SER A 50 6.18 -4.73 5.22
C SER A 50 5.21 -5.80 4.75
N MET A 51 5.60 -7.06 4.91
CA MET A 51 4.84 -8.22 4.47
C MET A 51 4.68 -9.17 5.64
N GLU A 52 3.45 -9.55 5.93
CA GLU A 52 3.08 -10.49 6.98
C GLU A 52 2.50 -11.74 6.34
N LYS A 53 3.13 -12.90 6.56
CA LYS A 53 2.65 -14.18 6.05
C LYS A 53 1.47 -14.65 6.90
N VAL A 54 0.33 -14.90 6.26
CA VAL A 54 -0.93 -15.32 6.92
C VAL A 54 -1.49 -16.64 6.36
N GLY A 55 -0.78 -17.27 5.44
CA GLY A 55 -1.10 -18.57 4.83
C GLY A 55 0.08 -19.11 4.02
N GLU A 56 -0.08 -20.24 3.33
CA GLU A 56 1.00 -20.95 2.62
C GLU A 56 1.74 -20.05 1.61
N ASP A 57 1.00 -19.25 0.82
CA ASP A 57 1.52 -18.21 -0.08
C ASP A 57 0.75 -16.89 0.04
N ILE A 58 0.09 -16.70 1.19
CA ILE A 58 -0.82 -15.58 1.40
C ILE A 58 -0.18 -14.56 2.33
N TYR A 59 -0.20 -13.31 1.89
CA TYR A 59 0.41 -12.19 2.58
C TYR A 59 -0.55 -11.03 2.74
N VAL A 60 -0.42 -10.34 3.87
CA VAL A 60 -0.93 -8.97 4.05
C VAL A 60 0.25 -8.02 3.92
N MET A 61 0.09 -6.99 3.09
CA MET A 61 1.15 -6.01 2.82
C MET A 61 0.78 -4.63 3.35
N ARG A 62 1.78 -3.91 3.88
CA ARG A 62 1.60 -2.55 4.39
C ARG A 62 2.69 -1.60 3.89
N ALA A 63 2.31 -0.37 3.55
CA ALA A 63 3.22 0.72 3.24
C ALA A 63 3.11 1.78 4.33
N ARG A 64 4.18 2.02 5.10
CA ARG A 64 4.20 3.03 6.18
C ARG A 64 3.01 2.92 7.14
N GLY A 65 2.58 1.68 7.45
CA GLY A 65 1.44 1.37 8.33
C GLY A 65 0.07 1.32 7.64
N TYR A 66 -0.05 1.77 6.38
CA TYR A 66 -1.27 1.65 5.59
C TYR A 66 -1.40 0.24 4.98
N LYS A 67 -2.58 -0.36 5.02
CA LYS A 67 -2.92 -1.66 4.45
C LYS A 67 -3.07 -1.55 2.93
N LEU A 68 -2.37 -2.37 2.16
CA LEU A 68 -2.52 -2.40 0.71
C LEU A 68 -3.77 -3.19 0.33
N GLN A 69 -4.67 -2.56 -0.42
CA GLN A 69 -5.96 -3.13 -0.80
C GLN A 69 -6.38 -2.69 -2.21
N ASP A 70 -7.29 -3.45 -2.80
CA ASP A 70 -7.99 -3.03 -4.01
C ASP A 70 -9.10 -2.04 -3.66
N GLN A 71 -9.15 -0.93 -4.37
CA GLN A 71 -10.28 -0.03 -4.39
C GLN A 71 -10.56 0.39 -5.83
N ASP A 72 -11.73 0.00 -6.35
CA ASP A 72 -12.21 0.33 -7.70
C ASP A 72 -11.21 -0.03 -8.82
N GLY A 73 -10.56 -1.20 -8.71
CA GLY A 73 -9.59 -1.67 -9.71
C GLY A 73 -8.23 -0.97 -9.62
N ARG A 74 -7.94 -0.33 -8.48
CA ARG A 74 -6.70 0.39 -8.21
C ARG A 74 -6.08 -0.10 -6.91
N LEU A 75 -4.76 -0.24 -6.92
CA LEU A 75 -4.04 -0.51 -5.68
C LEU A 75 -3.92 0.78 -4.87
N VAL A 76 -4.42 0.72 -3.65
CA VAL A 76 -4.33 1.81 -2.68
C VAL A 76 -3.75 1.30 -1.37
N ALA A 77 -3.17 2.21 -0.59
CA ALA A 77 -2.80 1.97 0.79
C ALA A 77 -3.79 2.73 1.69
N SER A 78 -4.47 2.01 2.60
CA SER A 78 -5.54 2.56 3.44
C SER A 78 -5.30 2.32 4.93
N MET A 79 -5.65 3.30 5.77
CA MET A 79 -5.73 3.12 7.23
C MET A 79 -7.01 2.39 7.65
N ASP A 80 -8.08 2.50 6.85
CA ASP A 80 -9.38 1.89 7.11
C ASP A 80 -9.60 0.63 6.27
N GLY A 81 -10.59 -0.18 6.67
CA GLY A 81 -10.96 -1.43 5.98
C GLY A 81 -10.16 -2.64 6.42
N GLU A 82 -10.55 -3.82 5.94
CA GLU A 82 -9.80 -5.05 6.14
C GLU A 82 -8.60 -5.11 5.20
N ALA A 83 -7.50 -5.67 5.69
CA ALA A 83 -6.32 -5.79 4.86
C ALA A 83 -6.55 -6.86 3.78
N GLN A 84 -6.39 -6.48 2.50
CA GLN A 84 -6.50 -7.44 1.40
C GLN A 84 -5.40 -8.49 1.54
N ARG A 85 -5.82 -9.75 1.45
CA ARG A 85 -4.92 -10.90 1.37
C ARG A 85 -4.52 -11.12 -0.08
N TRP A 86 -3.22 -11.20 -0.29
CA TRP A 86 -2.60 -11.36 -1.61
C TRP A 86 -1.90 -12.71 -1.67
N CYS A 87 -2.20 -13.49 -2.71
CA CYS A 87 -1.44 -14.68 -3.07
C CYS A 87 -0.23 -14.25 -3.89
N ILE A 88 0.98 -14.57 -3.42
CA ILE A 88 2.22 -14.21 -4.11
C ILE A 88 2.84 -15.49 -4.66
N GLN A 89 2.84 -15.62 -5.98
CA GLN A 89 3.26 -16.84 -6.66
C GLN A 89 4.54 -16.60 -7.45
N TYR A 90 5.47 -17.53 -7.38
CA TYR A 90 6.73 -17.47 -8.13
C TYR A 90 6.51 -17.81 -9.60
N ALA A 91 7.02 -16.98 -10.49
CA ALA A 91 7.02 -17.16 -11.93
C ALA A 91 8.43 -17.54 -12.40
N GLU A 92 8.70 -18.85 -12.45
CA GLU A 92 10.03 -19.43 -12.69
C GLU A 92 10.72 -18.87 -13.93
N ARG A 93 9.98 -18.71 -15.03
CA ARG A 93 10.51 -18.24 -16.32
C ARG A 93 11.20 -16.88 -16.25
N ASN A 94 10.78 -16.02 -15.31
CA ASN A 94 11.22 -14.62 -15.24
C ASN A 94 12.04 -14.29 -13.98
N ASP A 95 12.18 -15.26 -13.07
CA ASP A 95 12.71 -15.06 -11.72
C ASP A 95 12.06 -13.83 -11.05
N ALA A 96 10.73 -13.90 -10.95
CA ALA A 96 9.87 -12.83 -10.48
C ALA A 96 8.59 -13.43 -9.87
N TYR A 97 7.70 -12.56 -9.39
CA TYR A 97 6.47 -12.97 -8.71
C TYR A 97 5.25 -12.27 -9.30
N VAL A 98 4.15 -13.00 -9.31
CA VAL A 98 2.81 -12.46 -9.57
C VAL A 98 2.12 -12.23 -8.23
N VAL A 99 1.41 -11.10 -8.10
CA VAL A 99 0.66 -10.74 -6.89
C VAL A 99 -0.83 -10.72 -7.26
N ALA A 100 -1.56 -11.75 -6.83
CA ALA A 100 -2.98 -11.93 -7.10
C ALA A 100 -3.82 -11.83 -5.81
N LYS A 101 -5.13 -11.60 -5.92
CA LYS A 101 -6.01 -11.69 -4.76
C LYS A 101 -6.12 -13.14 -4.29
N GLU A 102 -6.23 -13.34 -2.98
CA GLU A 102 -6.47 -14.68 -2.42
C GLU A 102 -7.78 -15.30 -2.93
N ASN A 103 -8.86 -14.51 -2.96
CA ASN A 103 -10.21 -14.97 -3.31
C ASN A 103 -10.46 -15.07 -4.83
N ASP A 104 -9.62 -14.45 -5.65
CA ASP A 104 -9.65 -14.56 -7.10
C ASP A 104 -8.22 -14.45 -7.65
N ARG A 105 -7.59 -15.60 -7.86
CA ARG A 105 -6.20 -15.68 -8.33
C ARG A 105 -6.02 -15.22 -9.77
N ASN A 106 -7.11 -14.97 -10.51
CA ASN A 106 -7.04 -14.39 -11.85
C ASN A 106 -7.01 -12.86 -11.82
N VAL A 107 -7.15 -12.21 -10.66
CA VAL A 107 -7.16 -10.74 -10.53
C VAL A 107 -6.00 -10.31 -9.64
N GLY A 108 -5.15 -9.40 -10.13
CA GLY A 108 -3.92 -9.06 -9.45
C GLY A 108 -3.31 -7.73 -9.88
N TRP A 109 -2.09 -7.49 -9.40
CA TRP A 109 -1.36 -6.25 -9.62
C TRP A 109 -0.87 -6.17 -11.06
N VAL A 110 -1.17 -5.04 -11.71
CA VAL A 110 -0.71 -4.72 -13.06
C VAL A 110 -0.11 -3.33 -13.05
N ALA A 111 1.19 -3.25 -13.34
CA ALA A 111 1.90 -2.00 -13.54
C ALA A 111 1.40 -1.28 -14.81
N PRO A 112 1.12 0.03 -14.73
CA PRO A 112 0.82 0.80 -15.94
C PRO A 112 2.06 0.88 -16.83
N VAL A 113 1.86 0.74 -18.14
CA VAL A 113 2.93 0.75 -19.16
C VAL A 113 2.84 1.93 -20.12
N GLU A 114 1.73 2.67 -20.11
CA GLU A 114 1.46 3.77 -21.05
C GLU A 114 1.08 5.06 -20.31
N GLY A 115 1.54 6.19 -20.86
CA GLY A 115 1.20 7.54 -20.40
C GLY A 115 1.86 7.96 -19.08
N ASP A 116 1.32 9.03 -18.49
CA ASP A 116 1.75 9.58 -17.19
C ASP A 116 1.17 8.83 -15.99
N GLU A 117 0.46 7.73 -16.23
CA GLU A 117 -0.17 6.94 -15.20
C GLU A 117 0.87 6.13 -14.42
N ARG A 118 0.90 6.33 -13.11
CA ARG A 118 1.88 5.66 -12.22
C ARG A 118 1.25 4.72 -11.21
N GLN A 119 -0.07 4.74 -11.07
CA GLN A 119 -0.74 3.91 -10.06
C GLN A 119 -0.86 2.47 -10.54
N ILE A 120 -0.53 1.52 -9.67
CA ILE A 120 -0.76 0.09 -9.93
C ILE A 120 -2.26 -0.17 -10.08
N HIS A 121 -2.64 -0.89 -11.12
CA HIS A 121 -4.00 -1.36 -11.33
C HIS A 121 -4.21 -2.73 -10.69
N ILE A 122 -5.47 -3.01 -10.35
CA ILE A 122 -5.95 -4.33 -10.02
C ILE A 122 -6.86 -4.81 -11.15
N LYS A 123 -6.36 -5.76 -11.95
CA LYS A 123 -7.01 -6.20 -13.19
C LYS A 123 -6.87 -7.72 -13.35
N THR A 124 -7.65 -8.28 -14.27
CA THR A 124 -7.47 -9.67 -14.70
C THR A 124 -6.05 -9.87 -15.23
N LEU A 125 -5.36 -10.85 -14.67
CA LEU A 125 -4.04 -11.28 -15.07
C LEU A 125 -4.14 -12.05 -16.38
N ILE A 126 -3.18 -11.80 -17.27
CA ILE A 126 -3.10 -12.43 -18.58
C ILE A 126 -1.96 -13.43 -18.53
N MET A 127 -2.27 -14.68 -18.83
CA MET A 127 -1.32 -15.79 -18.85
C MET A 127 -1.29 -16.41 -20.25
N GLY A 128 -0.11 -16.54 -20.83
CA GLY A 128 0.10 -17.20 -22.12
C GLY A 128 0.16 -18.73 -21.97
N PRO A 129 -0.31 -19.49 -22.98
CA PRO A 129 -0.26 -20.95 -22.95
C PRO A 129 1.19 -21.44 -23.16
N SER A 130 1.89 -21.75 -22.07
CA SER A 130 3.20 -22.39 -22.07
C SER A 130 3.45 -23.16 -20.77
N GLU A 131 4.46 -24.04 -20.76
CA GLU A 131 4.95 -24.72 -19.56
C GLU A 131 6.44 -24.41 -19.36
N PRO A 132 6.83 -23.63 -18.32
CA PRO A 132 5.95 -22.94 -17.36
C PRO A 132 5.17 -21.78 -18.02
N PRO A 133 4.08 -21.29 -17.40
CA PRO A 133 3.26 -20.22 -17.94
C PRO A 133 4.03 -18.91 -18.19
N PHE A 134 3.59 -18.17 -19.21
CA PHE A 134 4.13 -16.85 -19.54
C PHE A 134 3.25 -15.74 -18.95
N TYR A 135 3.87 -14.77 -18.27
CA TYR A 135 3.22 -13.55 -17.82
C TYR A 135 3.85 -12.32 -18.48
N PRO A 136 3.04 -11.34 -18.93
CA PRO A 136 3.55 -10.04 -19.36
C PRO A 136 4.37 -9.37 -18.26
N SER A 137 5.42 -8.62 -18.65
CA SER A 137 6.37 -8.01 -17.71
C SER A 137 5.71 -7.04 -16.72
N ASN A 138 4.60 -6.42 -17.10
CA ASN A 138 3.86 -5.51 -16.23
C ASN A 138 3.01 -6.20 -15.16
N GLN A 139 2.98 -7.54 -15.13
CA GLN A 139 2.34 -8.35 -14.09
C GLN A 139 3.35 -9.01 -13.15
N LEU A 140 4.65 -8.73 -13.37
CA LEU A 140 5.77 -9.38 -12.70
C LEU A 140 6.54 -8.40 -11.81
N PHE A 141 6.75 -8.80 -10.56
CA PHE A 141 7.39 -7.99 -9.53
C PHE A 141 8.58 -8.74 -8.93
N ARG A 142 9.71 -8.06 -8.75
CA ARG A 142 10.89 -8.62 -8.07
C ARG A 142 10.99 -8.07 -6.66
N PHE A 143 11.24 -8.97 -5.72
CA PHE A 143 11.40 -8.64 -4.31
C PHE A 143 12.90 -8.62 -3.99
N ARG A 144 13.33 -7.58 -3.27
CA ARG A 144 14.68 -7.49 -2.72
C ARG A 144 14.55 -7.09 -1.26
N TYR A 145 15.25 -7.81 -0.40
CA TYR A 145 15.29 -7.52 1.02
C TYR A 145 16.53 -6.67 1.29
N PRO A 146 16.44 -5.62 2.14
CA PRO A 146 17.62 -4.97 2.68
C PRO A 146 18.56 -6.04 3.23
N ARG A 147 19.86 -5.89 2.98
CA ARG A 147 20.85 -6.74 3.68
C ARG A 147 20.84 -6.30 5.14
N ASP A 148 20.74 -7.27 6.06
CA ASP A 148 20.97 -7.05 7.48
C ASP A 148 22.39 -6.52 7.74
#